data_AF-A0A9E2L9N3-F1
#
_entry.id   AF-A0A9E2L9N3-F1
#
_cell.length_a   1.000
_cell.length_b   1.000
_cell.length_c   1.000
_cell.angle_alpha   90.00
_cell.angle_beta   90.00
_cell.angle_gamma   90.00
#
_symmetry.space_group_name_H-M   'P 1'
#
loop_
_entity.id
_entity.type
_entity.pdbx_description
1 polymer ?
#
loop_
_entity_poly.entity_id
_entity_poly.type
_entity_poly.pdbx_seq_one_letter_code
_entity_poly.pdbx_strand_id
1 'polypeptide(L)'
;MIKVEVIFMLHNEERHLIIQALNHHIPVKEIAECFSVNTCTIYRLRKQMKMTGSVETRTSLRGRKPVLSNDDIVHIDNLIQQHPDITIHEIMDTLHLKVSDEAVRQAVLKLGYVYKKKSLHASEQERPRHSIEAKKLGATYSGERRKAPCVSR
;
A
#
# COMPACT_ATOMS: atom_id res chain seq x y z
N MET A 1 -12.27 21.78 -39.18
CA MET A 1 -12.13 20.50 -38.45
C MET A 1 -11.69 20.83 -37.04
N ILE A 2 -12.57 20.71 -36.05
CA ILE A 2 -12.20 20.91 -34.65
C ILE A 2 -11.25 19.76 -34.30
N LYS A 3 -10.00 20.09 -33.97
CA LYS A 3 -9.10 19.13 -33.33
C LYS A 3 -9.73 18.79 -31.99
N VAL A 4 -10.49 17.70 -31.94
CA VAL A 4 -10.89 17.09 -30.67
C VAL A 4 -9.62 16.45 -30.13
N GLU A 5 -8.82 17.23 -29.42
CA GLU A 5 -7.82 16.63 -28.53
C GLU A 5 -8.59 15.67 -27.64
N VAL A 6 -8.30 14.38 -27.77
CA VAL A 6 -8.92 13.36 -26.94
C VAL A 6 -8.38 13.60 -25.55
N ILE A 7 -9.14 14.31 -24.71
CA ILE A 7 -8.89 14.39 -23.27
C ILE A 7 -8.99 12.95 -22.76
N PHE A 8 -7.83 12.29 -22.64
CA PHE A 8 -7.75 10.87 -22.31
C PHE A 8 -8.25 10.58 -20.90
N MET A 9 -8.29 11.58 -20.02
CA MET A 9 -8.72 11.42 -18.64
C MET A 9 -9.36 12.71 -18.11
N LEU A 10 -10.69 12.72 -17.94
CA LEU A 10 -11.38 13.75 -17.17
C LEU A 10 -11.06 13.62 -15.68
N HIS A 11 -10.99 14.75 -15.00
CA HIS A 11 -10.93 14.76 -13.53
C HIS A 11 -12.24 14.25 -12.93
N ASN A 12 -12.19 13.74 -11.69
CA ASN A 12 -13.37 13.19 -11.02
C ASN A 12 -14.47 14.26 -10.88
N GLU A 13 -14.11 15.51 -10.58
CA GLU A 13 -15.05 16.64 -10.48
C GLU A 13 -15.88 16.81 -11.75
N GLU A 14 -15.23 16.87 -12.91
CA GLU A 14 -15.91 17.03 -14.20
C GLU A 14 -16.84 15.84 -14.50
N ARG A 15 -16.41 14.61 -14.14
CA ARG A 15 -17.23 13.40 -14.32
C ARG A 15 -18.48 13.45 -13.46
N HIS A 16 -18.40 13.99 -12.25
CA HIS A 16 -19.57 14.23 -11.39
C HIS A 16 -20.50 15.29 -11.97
N LEU A 17 -19.96 16.43 -12.42
CA LEU A 17 -20.73 17.50 -13.05
C LEU A 17 -21.46 17.02 -14.32
N ILE A 18 -20.83 16.20 -15.15
CA ILE A 18 -21.46 15.60 -16.34
C ILE A 18 -22.67 14.74 -15.95
N ILE A 19 -22.57 13.92 -14.89
CA ILE A 19 -23.70 13.12 -14.42
C ILE A 19 -24.80 13.98 -13.84
N GLN A 20 -24.46 15.01 -13.06
CA GLN A 20 -25.44 15.97 -12.53
C GLN A 20 -26.19 16.67 -13.67
N ALA A 21 -25.48 17.16 -14.69
CA ALA A 21 -26.09 17.76 -15.88
C ALA A 21 -27.05 16.80 -16.61
N LEU A 22 -26.69 15.53 -16.75
CA LEU A 22 -27.58 14.51 -17.31
C LEU A 22 -28.84 14.29 -16.46
N ASN A 23 -28.73 14.34 -15.12
CA ASN A 23 -29.86 14.21 -14.21
C ASN A 23 -30.80 15.42 -14.28
N HIS A 24 -30.27 16.59 -14.63
CA HIS A 24 -31.05 17.80 -14.91
C HIS A 24 -31.62 17.85 -16.34
N HIS A 25 -31.57 16.75 -17.09
CA HIS A 25 -32.11 16.61 -18.44
C HIS A 25 -31.48 17.56 -19.49
N ILE A 26 -30.26 18.05 -19.25
CA ILE A 26 -29.51 18.82 -20.24
C ILE A 26 -29.16 17.89 -21.41
N PRO A 27 -29.33 18.32 -22.68
CA PRO A 27 -29.06 17.47 -23.82
C PRO A 27 -27.56 17.11 -23.91
N VAL A 28 -27.28 15.86 -24.27
CA VAL A 28 -25.93 15.28 -24.28
C VAL A 28 -24.95 16.06 -25.18
N LYS A 29 -25.46 16.68 -26.25
CA LYS A 29 -24.65 17.47 -27.18
C LYS A 29 -24.12 18.75 -26.53
N GLU A 30 -24.94 19.45 -25.75
CA GLU A 30 -24.52 20.67 -25.04
C GLU A 30 -23.49 20.33 -23.95
N ILE A 31 -23.69 19.22 -23.23
CA ILE A 31 -22.72 18.73 -22.24
C ILE A 31 -21.38 18.38 -22.92
N ALA A 32 -21.43 17.71 -24.07
CA ALA A 32 -20.23 17.34 -24.83
C ALA A 32 -19.43 18.58 -25.28
N GLU A 33 -20.12 19.62 -25.75
CA GLU A 33 -19.52 20.88 -26.15
C GLU A 33 -18.95 21.64 -24.95
N CYS A 34 -19.69 21.72 -23.83
CA CYS A 34 -19.27 22.41 -22.60
C CYS A 34 -17.99 21.81 -22.00
N PHE A 35 -17.89 20.48 -21.94
CA PHE A 35 -16.73 19.78 -21.38
C PHE A 35 -15.67 19.42 -22.43
N SER A 36 -15.85 19.80 -23.70
CA SER A 36 -14.94 19.45 -24.81
C SER A 36 -14.67 17.95 -24.92
N VAL A 37 -15.71 17.12 -24.73
CA VAL A 37 -15.62 15.65 -24.72
C VAL A 37 -16.52 15.03 -25.78
N ASN A 38 -16.15 13.84 -26.24
CA ASN A 38 -17.02 13.09 -27.14
C ASN A 38 -18.30 12.62 -26.40
N THR A 39 -19.45 12.65 -27.08
CA THR A 39 -20.72 12.09 -26.59
C THR A 39 -20.58 10.63 -26.14
N CYS A 40 -19.72 9.84 -26.80
CA CYS A 40 -19.40 8.47 -26.37
C CYS A 40 -18.84 8.41 -24.95
N THR A 41 -18.03 9.39 -24.53
CA THR A 41 -17.48 9.46 -23.16
C THR A 41 -18.61 9.65 -22.15
N ILE A 42 -19.58 10.51 -22.45
CA ILE A 42 -20.74 10.76 -21.60
C ILE A 42 -21.59 9.49 -21.43
N TYR A 43 -21.87 8.77 -22.52
CA TYR A 43 -22.60 7.50 -22.45
C TYR A 43 -21.84 6.42 -21.66
N ARG A 44 -20.50 6.35 -21.80
CA ARG A 44 -19.66 5.44 -21.01
C ARG A 44 -19.74 5.76 -19.52
N LEU A 45 -19.67 7.03 -19.14
CA LEU A 45 -19.81 7.49 -17.75
C LEU A 45 -21.19 7.13 -17.19
N ARG A 46 -22.26 7.39 -17.94
CA ARG A 46 -23.63 7.03 -17.53
C ARG A 46 -23.78 5.52 -17.34
N LYS A 47 -23.21 4.70 -18.24
CA LYS A 47 -23.21 3.24 -18.11
C LYS A 47 -22.44 2.79 -16.87
N GLN A 48 -21.25 3.35 -16.63
CA GLN A 48 -20.45 3.07 -15.44
C GLN A 48 -21.23 3.39 -14.15
N MET A 49 -21.87 4.56 -14.10
CA MET A 49 -22.70 4.98 -12.96
C MET A 49 -23.83 3.98 -12.68
N LYS A 50 -24.53 3.51 -13.73
CA LYS A 50 -25.60 2.50 -13.57
C LYS A 50 -25.09 1.14 -13.09
N MET A 51 -23.90 0.73 -13.51
CA MET A 51 -23.35 -0.59 -13.19
C MET A 51 -22.66 -0.64 -11.82
N THR A 52 -22.00 0.44 -11.42
CA THR A 52 -21.10 0.45 -10.25
C THR A 52 -21.52 1.48 -9.19
N GLY A 53 -22.42 2.41 -9.51
CA GLY A 53 -22.82 3.48 -8.60
C GLY A 53 -21.78 4.59 -8.40
N SER A 54 -20.64 4.52 -9.11
CA SER A 54 -19.58 5.54 -9.04
C SER A 54 -19.03 5.86 -10.43
N VAL A 55 -18.76 7.14 -10.65
CA VAL A 55 -18.05 7.63 -11.85
C VAL A 55 -16.58 7.90 -11.60
N GLU A 56 -16.07 7.69 -10.40
CA GLU A 56 -14.66 7.95 -10.09
C GLU A 56 -13.71 7.10 -10.94
N THR A 57 -12.50 7.63 -11.14
CA THR A 57 -11.46 6.93 -11.88
C THR A 57 -10.84 5.83 -11.02
N ARG A 58 -10.94 4.58 -11.45
CA ARG A 58 -10.45 3.39 -10.70
C ARG A 58 -9.03 3.00 -11.10
N THR A 59 -8.12 3.97 -11.17
CA THR A 59 -6.72 3.72 -11.57
C THR A 59 -6.00 2.77 -10.61
N SER A 60 -6.28 2.86 -9.31
CA SER A 60 -5.70 2.00 -8.27
C SER A 60 -6.05 0.52 -8.41
N LEU A 61 -7.17 0.19 -9.07
CA LEU A 61 -7.55 -1.19 -9.33
C LEU A 61 -6.87 -1.77 -10.58
N ARG A 62 -6.24 -0.92 -11.38
CA ARG A 62 -5.54 -1.30 -12.60
C ARG A 62 -4.11 -1.72 -12.26
N GLY A 63 -3.60 -2.75 -12.94
CA GLY A 63 -2.23 -3.23 -12.81
C GLY A 63 -2.11 -4.62 -12.19
N ARG A 64 -0.86 -5.02 -11.93
CA ARG A 64 -0.53 -6.34 -11.39
C ARG A 64 -1.03 -6.46 -9.96
N LYS A 65 -1.77 -7.53 -9.66
CA LYS A 65 -2.26 -7.79 -8.32
C LYS A 65 -1.12 -8.23 -7.40
N PRO A 66 -1.13 -7.79 -6.12
CA PRO A 66 -0.13 -8.24 -5.16
C PRO A 66 -0.23 -9.74 -4.97
N VAL A 67 0.91 -10.38 -4.72
CA VAL A 67 0.97 -11.83 -4.48
C VAL A 67 0.40 -12.18 -3.11
N LEU A 68 0.57 -11.30 -2.13
CA LEU A 68 -0.01 -11.44 -0.79
C LEU A 68 -1.47 -10.94 -0.81
N SER A 69 -2.37 -11.77 -0.29
CA SER A 69 -3.76 -11.43 -0.05
C SER A 69 -3.88 -10.49 1.16
N ASN A 70 -5.03 -9.82 1.30
CA ASN A 70 -5.35 -9.06 2.51
C ASN A 70 -5.39 -9.96 3.74
N ASP A 71 -5.88 -11.20 3.60
CA ASP A 71 -5.91 -12.16 4.70
C ASP A 71 -4.49 -12.53 5.15
N ASP A 72 -3.56 -12.73 4.21
CA ASP A 72 -2.15 -13.00 4.53
C ASP A 72 -1.53 -11.84 5.31
N ILE A 73 -1.86 -10.59 4.95
CA ILE A 73 -1.39 -9.40 5.67
C ILE A 73 -1.91 -9.39 7.11
N VAL A 74 -3.18 -9.75 7.33
CA VAL A 74 -3.77 -9.85 8.67
C VAL A 74 -3.12 -10.97 9.48
N HIS A 75 -2.88 -12.14 8.87
CA HIS A 75 -2.18 -13.24 9.53
C HIS A 75 -0.74 -12.86 9.93
N ILE A 76 -0.01 -12.16 9.05
CA ILE A 76 1.33 -11.64 9.35
C ILE A 76 1.28 -10.66 10.53
N ASP A 77 0.29 -9.76 10.57
CA ASP A 77 0.14 -8.80 11.66
C ASP A 77 -0.11 -9.51 12.99
N ASN A 78 -1.06 -10.45 13.04
CA ASN A 78 -1.37 -11.24 14.24
C ASN A 78 -0.16 -12.02 14.75
N LEU A 79 0.60 -12.63 13.84
CA LEU A 79 1.76 -13.44 14.19
C LEU A 79 2.92 -12.59 14.73
N ILE A 80 3.12 -11.37 14.20
CA ILE A 80 4.08 -10.41 14.78
C ILE A 80 3.63 -9.91 16.15
N GLN A 81 2.32 -9.73 16.37
CA GLN A 81 1.81 -9.35 17.69
C GLN A 81 2.03 -10.45 18.74
N GLN A 82 1.86 -11.73 18.36
CA GLN A 82 2.12 -12.87 19.24
C GLN A 82 3.62 -13.07 19.52
N HIS A 83 4.45 -12.94 18.47
CA HIS A 83 5.89 -13.17 18.53
C HIS A 83 6.64 -11.98 17.90
N PRO A 84 6.94 -10.93 18.68
CA PRO A 84 7.58 -9.73 18.12
C PRO A 84 9.03 -9.97 17.67
N ASP A 85 9.72 -10.98 18.22
CA ASP A 85 11.11 -11.34 17.86
C ASP A 85 11.22 -12.20 16.57
N ILE A 86 10.10 -12.61 15.96
CA ILE A 86 10.08 -13.55 14.83
C ILE A 86 10.85 -13.02 13.61
N THR A 87 11.58 -13.85 12.87
CA THR A 87 12.30 -13.42 11.66
C THR A 87 11.39 -13.40 10.43
N ILE A 88 11.85 -12.84 9.30
CA ILE A 88 11.05 -12.81 8.06
C ILE A 88 10.91 -14.21 7.48
N HIS A 89 11.97 -15.02 7.50
CA HIS A 89 11.94 -16.40 7.04
C HIS A 89 10.99 -17.25 7.88
N GLU A 90 11.02 -17.10 9.21
CA GLU A 90 10.09 -17.80 10.09
C GLU A 90 8.62 -17.44 9.81
N ILE A 91 8.31 -16.19 9.45
CA ILE A 91 6.96 -15.79 9.00
C ILE A 91 6.55 -16.57 7.74
N MET A 92 7.47 -16.71 6.78
CA MET A 92 7.19 -17.45 5.55
C MET A 92 6.97 -18.94 5.81
N ASP A 93 7.79 -19.54 6.67
CA ASP A 93 7.72 -20.96 7.00
C ASP A 93 6.45 -21.29 7.79
N THR A 94 6.09 -20.46 8.78
CA THR A 94 4.91 -20.64 9.63
C THR A 94 3.59 -20.47 8.87
N LEU A 95 3.52 -19.49 7.97
CA LEU A 95 2.33 -19.23 7.16
C LEU A 95 2.34 -19.99 5.82
N HIS A 96 3.39 -20.78 5.55
CA HIS A 96 3.62 -21.53 4.31
C HIS A 96 3.44 -20.67 3.03
N LEU A 97 3.88 -19.41 3.08
CA LEU A 97 3.70 -18.45 1.99
C LEU A 97 4.72 -18.70 0.87
N LYS A 98 4.23 -18.92 -0.36
CA LYS A 98 5.08 -19.05 -1.56
C LYS A 98 5.48 -17.70 -2.14
N VAL A 99 6.09 -16.85 -1.32
CA VAL A 99 6.54 -15.50 -1.70
C VAL A 99 8.04 -15.34 -1.46
N SER A 100 8.63 -14.25 -1.94
CA SER A 100 10.01 -13.91 -1.58
C SER A 100 10.08 -13.18 -0.24
N ASP A 101 11.23 -13.27 0.44
CA ASP A 101 11.45 -12.59 1.73
C ASP A 101 11.20 -11.09 1.63
N GLU A 102 11.59 -10.47 0.51
CA GLU A 102 11.38 -9.04 0.30
C GLU A 102 9.89 -8.68 0.22
N ALA A 103 9.04 -9.56 -0.32
CA ALA A 103 7.59 -9.31 -0.36
C ALA A 103 7.00 -9.24 1.05
N VAL A 104 7.40 -10.17 1.93
CA VAL A 104 7.00 -10.18 3.34
C VAL A 104 7.59 -8.98 4.07
N ARG A 105 8.86 -8.66 3.84
CA ARG A 105 9.51 -7.47 4.40
C ARG A 105 8.74 -6.19 4.06
N GLN A 106 8.36 -6.00 2.80
CA GLN A 106 7.58 -4.85 2.34
C GLN A 106 6.19 -4.81 2.98
N ALA A 107 5.53 -5.96 3.17
CA ALA A 107 4.26 -6.03 3.88
C ALA A 107 4.41 -5.59 5.35
N VAL A 108 5.44 -6.08 6.04
CA VAL A 108 5.74 -5.73 7.44
C VAL A 108 6.05 -4.23 7.59
N LEU A 109 6.78 -3.65 6.64
CA LEU A 109 7.05 -2.20 6.62
C LEU A 109 5.77 -1.38 6.36
N LYS A 110 4.90 -1.81 5.45
CA LYS A 110 3.60 -1.16 5.20
C LYS A 110 2.67 -1.22 6.41
N LEU A 111 2.75 -2.30 7.18
CA LEU A 111 2.09 -2.44 8.46
C LEU A 111 2.67 -1.50 9.55
N GLY A 112 3.82 -0.87 9.30
CA GLY A 112 4.43 0.11 10.21
C GLY A 112 5.35 -0.50 11.27
N TYR A 113 5.74 -1.75 11.13
CA TYR A 113 6.67 -2.38 12.06
C TYR A 113 8.13 -1.99 11.77
N VAL A 114 8.85 -1.64 12.82
CA VAL A 114 10.29 -1.41 12.82
C VAL A 114 10.95 -2.44 13.72
N TYR A 115 12.08 -2.98 13.28
CA TYR A 115 12.87 -3.90 14.09
C TYR A 115 13.78 -3.11 15.03
N LYS A 116 13.53 -3.20 16.33
CA LYS A 116 14.36 -2.56 17.35
C LYS A 116 15.34 -3.59 17.89
N LYS A 117 16.60 -3.47 17.45
CA LYS A 117 17.71 -4.21 18.04
C LYS A 117 17.84 -3.84 19.52
N LYS A 118 17.84 -4.84 20.40
CA LYS A 118 18.20 -4.67 21.81
C LYS A 118 19.73 -4.57 21.87
N SER A 119 20.25 -3.53 22.52
CA SER A 119 21.66 -3.51 22.90
C SER A 119 21.84 -4.55 24.00
N LEU A 120 22.67 -5.56 23.76
CA LEU A 120 23.13 -6.43 24.84
C LEU A 120 23.94 -5.56 25.82
N HIS A 121 23.66 -5.69 27.12
CA HIS A 121 24.49 -5.09 28.17
C HIS A 121 25.91 -5.62 27.98
N ALA A 122 26.84 -4.76 27.56
CA ALA A 122 28.19 -5.17 27.26
C ALA A 122 28.91 -5.38 28.59
N SER A 123 29.31 -6.63 28.88
CA SER A 123 30.13 -6.95 30.06
C SER A 123 31.46 -6.17 30.09
N GLU A 124 31.87 -5.59 28.96
CA GLU A 124 32.99 -4.65 28.84
C GLU A 124 32.78 -3.33 29.60
N GLN A 125 31.54 -2.90 29.85
CA GLN A 125 31.25 -1.72 30.67
C GLN A 125 31.59 -1.92 32.16
N GLU A 126 31.59 -3.17 32.64
CA GLU A 126 31.91 -3.52 34.02
C GLU A 126 33.40 -3.86 34.22
N ARG A 127 34.20 -3.91 33.14
CA ARG A 127 35.61 -4.26 33.23
C ARG A 127 36.44 -3.08 33.73
N PRO A 128 37.25 -3.26 34.81
CA PRO A 128 38.34 -2.33 35.11
C PRO A 128 39.29 -2.24 33.91
N ARG A 129 39.81 -1.05 33.62
CA ARG A 129 40.68 -0.78 32.47
C ARG A 129 42.02 -1.53 32.60
N HIS A 130 42.11 -2.76 32.08
CA HIS A 130 43.37 -3.41 31.71
C HIS A 130 43.19 -4.40 30.54
N SER A 131 44.26 -4.54 29.76
CA SER A 131 44.35 -5.18 28.43
C SER A 131 44.20 -6.70 28.47
N ILE A 132 43.16 -7.24 27.82
CA ILE A 132 43.08 -8.68 27.50
C ILE A 132 42.52 -8.89 26.09
N GLU A 133 43.21 -9.75 25.34
CA GLU A 133 42.96 -10.19 23.97
C GLU A 133 41.56 -10.81 23.77
N ALA A 134 40.93 -10.50 22.64
CA ALA A 134 39.54 -10.83 22.34
C ALA A 134 39.40 -12.15 21.55
N LYS A 135 38.72 -13.14 22.14
CA LYS A 135 38.12 -14.26 21.39
C LYS A 135 36.75 -13.83 20.85
N LYS A 136 36.55 -13.91 19.53
CA LYS A 136 35.27 -13.63 18.86
C LYS A 136 34.27 -14.77 19.11
N LEU A 137 33.25 -14.50 19.91
CA LEU A 137 32.02 -15.31 19.96
C LEU A 137 31.01 -14.72 18.95
N GLY A 138 30.29 -15.58 18.23
CA GLY A 138 29.27 -15.18 17.25
C GLY A 138 28.17 -14.35 17.91
N ALA A 139 27.90 -13.17 17.36
CA ALA A 139 26.91 -12.25 17.91
C ALA A 139 25.50 -12.79 17.65
N THR A 140 24.83 -13.28 18.69
CA THR A 140 23.39 -13.49 18.70
C THR A 140 22.70 -12.14 18.88
N TYR A 141 22.01 -11.65 17.85
CA TYR A 141 21.27 -10.40 17.91
C TYR A 141 19.91 -10.64 18.58
N SER A 142 19.63 -9.96 19.69
CA SER A 142 18.30 -9.92 20.30
C SER A 142 17.58 -8.63 19.89
N GLY A 143 16.29 -8.69 19.56
CA GLY A 143 15.56 -7.52 19.08
C GLY A 143 14.13 -7.86 18.64
N GLU A 144 13.21 -6.96 18.97
CA GLU A 144 11.77 -7.14 18.78
C GLU A 144 11.25 -6.17 17.71
N ARG A 145 10.22 -6.57 16.98
CA ARG A 145 9.42 -5.66 16.15
C ARG A 145 8.47 -4.84 17.00
N ARG A 146 8.38 -3.54 16.68
CA ARG A 146 7.43 -2.60 17.30
C ARG A 146 6.82 -1.74 16.22
N LYS A 147 5.53 -1.42 16.33
CA LYS A 147 4.93 -0.40 15.48
C LYS A 147 5.60 0.94 15.79
N ALA A 148 6.05 1.65 14.76
CA ALA A 148 6.50 3.02 14.96
C ALA A 148 5.31 3.86 15.45
N PRO A 149 5.48 4.70 16.49
CA PRO A 149 4.46 5.69 16.81
C PRO A 149 4.22 6.52 15.54
N CYS A 150 2.94 6.65 15.14
CA CYS A 150 2.51 7.22 13.87
C CYS A 150 3.28 8.50 13.56
N VAL A 151 4.28 8.42 12.67
CA VAL A 151 4.82 9.60 12.02
C VAL A 151 3.88 9.82 10.85
N SER A 152 2.87 10.66 11.06
CA SER A 152 2.07 11.23 9.98
C SER A 152 3.05 11.81 8.97
N ARG A 153 3.06 11.25 7.76
CA ARG A 153 3.85 11.73 6.63
C ARG A 153 2.94 12.48 5.67
#